data_AF-A0A3N6FVV5-F1
#
_entry.id   AF-A0A3N6FVV5-F1
#
_cell.length_a   1.000
_cell.length_b   1.000
_cell.length_c   1.000
_cell.angle_alpha   90.00
_cell.angle_beta   90.00
_cell.angle_gamma   90.00
#
_symmetry.space_group_name_H-M   'P 1'
#
loop_
_entity.id
_entity.type
_entity.pdbx_description
1 polymer ?
#
loop_
_entity_poly.entity_id
_entity_poly.type
_entity_poly.pdbx_seq_one_letter_code
_entity_poly.pdbx_strand_id
1 'polypeptide(L)'
;MTGFGPTIGNPNPGPGLRVRFDGSKSIVSADWSCACGAPSEDAMGPDPVEQLVLRAERHRRDECTNEDVRRAAALRDHRRKHPGKRRK
;
A
#
# COMPACT_ATOMS: atom_id res chain seq x y z
N MET A 1 6.24 -5.31 -16.22
CA MET A 1 5.33 -6.36 -16.73
C MET A 1 4.00 -6.10 -16.04
N THR A 2 3.06 -5.51 -16.78
CA THR A 2 1.75 -5.02 -16.32
C THR A 2 0.83 -6.19 -16.00
N GLY A 3 0.30 -6.25 -14.78
CA GLY A 3 -0.75 -7.19 -14.43
C GLY A 3 -2.00 -6.92 -15.27
N PHE A 4 -2.60 -8.00 -15.78
CA PHE A 4 -3.81 -7.96 -16.59
C PHE A 4 -5.03 -7.68 -15.68
N GLY A 5 -5.42 -6.41 -15.52
CA GLY A 5 -6.72 -6.03 -14.96
C GLY A 5 -6.86 -4.52 -14.67
N PRO A 6 -8.06 -3.92 -14.79
CA PRO A 6 -8.31 -2.59 -14.28
C PRO A 6 -8.29 -2.67 -12.75
N THR A 7 -7.13 -2.43 -12.15
CA THR A 7 -7.04 -2.26 -10.72
C THR A 7 -7.63 -0.91 -10.29
N ILE A 8 -7.80 -0.72 -8.98
CA ILE A 8 -8.53 0.39 -8.33
C ILE A 8 -8.19 1.78 -8.90
N GLY A 9 -6.98 1.99 -9.43
CA GLY A 9 -6.57 3.27 -10.01
C GLY A 9 -5.85 3.23 -11.37
N ASN A 10 -5.87 2.13 -12.12
CA ASN A 10 -5.20 2.04 -13.42
C ASN A 10 -5.78 3.08 -14.42
N PRO A 11 -5.00 3.81 -15.25
CA PRO A 11 -3.55 3.76 -15.47
C PRO A 11 -2.69 4.56 -14.48
N ASN A 12 -3.28 5.44 -13.68
CA ASN A 12 -2.56 6.34 -12.79
C ASN A 12 -3.13 6.24 -11.37
N PRO A 13 -2.73 5.22 -10.60
CA PRO A 13 -3.25 5.05 -9.25
C PRO A 13 -2.87 6.25 -8.38
N GLY A 14 -1.78 6.97 -8.65
CA GLY A 14 -1.33 8.07 -7.80
C GLY A 14 -0.82 7.55 -6.44
N PRO A 15 -0.05 8.37 -5.71
CA PRO A 15 0.78 7.90 -4.61
C PRO A 15 -0.07 7.31 -3.49
N GLY A 16 0.21 6.07 -3.09
CA GLY A 16 -0.64 5.37 -2.13
C GLY A 16 -0.58 3.86 -2.24
N LEU A 17 -1.12 3.21 -1.21
CA LEU A 17 -1.44 1.78 -1.23
C LEU A 17 -2.96 1.73 -1.13
N ARG A 18 -3.63 1.11 -2.09
CA ARG A 18 -5.07 0.91 -2.09
C ARG A 18 -5.34 -0.58 -2.13
N VAL A 19 -6.19 -1.05 -1.23
CA VAL A 19 -6.63 -2.44 -1.18
C VAL A 19 -8.15 -2.40 -1.22
N ARG A 20 -8.74 -3.20 -2.10
CA ARG A 20 -10.19 -3.34 -2.24
C ARG A 20 -10.57 -4.77 -1.91
N PHE A 21 -11.53 -4.89 -1.01
CA PHE A 21 -12.13 -6.13 -0.56
C PHE A 21 -13.64 -5.90 -0.48
N ASP A 22 -14.37 -6.33 -1.50
CA ASP A 22 -15.82 -6.08 -1.63
C ASP A 22 -16.67 -7.16 -0.96
N GLY A 23 -16.05 -8.23 -0.43
CA GLY A 23 -16.73 -9.33 0.27
C GLY A 23 -16.04 -10.68 0.09
N SER A 24 -16.55 -11.70 0.78
CA SER A 24 -15.95 -13.05 0.83
C SER A 24 -15.88 -13.80 -0.51
N LYS A 25 -16.69 -13.40 -1.49
CA LYS A 25 -16.69 -13.97 -2.86
C LYS A 25 -15.96 -13.09 -3.88
N SER A 26 -15.51 -11.91 -3.48
CA SER A 26 -14.82 -10.96 -4.37
C SER A 26 -13.32 -11.26 -4.41
N ILE A 27 -12.72 -11.11 -5.60
CA ILE A 27 -11.28 -11.17 -5.74
C ILE A 27 -10.69 -9.92 -5.11
N VAL A 28 -9.79 -10.11 -4.13
CA VAL A 28 -9.06 -9.00 -3.51
C VAL A 28 -8.16 -8.38 -4.56
N SER A 29 -8.14 -7.06 -4.65
CA SER A 29 -7.25 -6.34 -5.57
C SER A 29 -6.53 -5.23 -4.83
N ALA A 30 -5.29 -4.94 -5.22
CA ALA A 30 -4.53 -3.85 -4.66
C ALA A 30 -3.66 -3.15 -5.69
N ASP A 31 -3.47 -1.85 -5.45
CA ASP A 31 -2.57 -0.98 -6.21
C ASP A 31 -1.61 -0.28 -5.28
N TRP A 32 -0.37 -0.19 -5.72
CA TRP A 32 0.64 0.59 -5.05
C TRP A 32 1.40 1.48 -6.02
N SER A 33 1.60 2.73 -5.61
CA SER A 33 2.61 3.59 -6.20
C SER A 33 3.23 4.49 -5.14
N CYS A 34 4.46 4.94 -5.38
CA CYS A 34 5.18 5.81 -4.47
C CYS A 34 5.51 7.15 -5.12
N ALA A 35 5.44 8.23 -4.33
CA ALA A 35 5.82 9.57 -4.79
C ALA A 35 7.32 9.72 -5.11
N CYS A 36 8.15 8.74 -4.75
CA CYS A 36 9.58 8.71 -5.12
C CYS A 36 9.83 8.28 -6.58
N GLY A 37 8.79 7.91 -7.32
CA GLY A 37 8.91 7.41 -8.69
C GLY A 37 9.24 5.91 -8.80
N ALA A 38 9.12 5.15 -7.70
CA ALA A 38 9.20 3.70 -7.76
C ALA A 38 8.14 3.13 -8.73
N PRO A 39 8.42 1.99 -9.39
CA PRO A 39 7.47 1.35 -10.29
C PRO A 39 6.12 1.15 -9.62
N SER A 40 5.04 1.49 -10.31
CA SER A 40 3.70 1.16 -9.83
C SER A 40 3.50 -0.35 -9.95
N GLU A 41 2.89 -0.92 -8.93
CA GLU A 41 2.64 -2.35 -8.83
C GLU A 41 1.18 -2.61 -8.54
N ASP A 42 0.65 -3.66 -9.15
CA ASP A 42 -0.72 -4.11 -9.01
C ASP A 42 -0.75 -5.60 -8.64
N ALA A 43 -1.75 -6.00 -7.86
CA ALA A 43 -1.92 -7.39 -7.44
C ALA A 43 -3.40 -7.77 -7.34
N MET A 44 -3.71 -9.03 -7.68
CA MET A 44 -5.04 -9.62 -7.52
C MET A 44 -4.94 -10.98 -6.83
N GLY A 45 -5.91 -11.27 -5.97
CA GLY A 45 -5.92 -12.45 -5.10
C GLY A 45 -5.36 -12.15 -3.69
N PRO A 46 -5.73 -12.94 -2.67
CA PRO A 46 -5.34 -12.71 -1.29
C PRO A 46 -3.82 -12.70 -1.08
N ASP A 47 -3.12 -13.76 -1.50
CA ASP A 47 -1.67 -13.87 -1.26
C ASP A 47 -0.85 -12.81 -2.03
N PRO A 48 -1.11 -12.55 -3.33
CA PRO A 48 -0.40 -11.51 -4.06
C PRO A 48 -0.62 -10.11 -3.48
N VAL A 49 -1.85 -9.82 -3.01
CA VAL A 49 -2.17 -8.56 -2.35
C VAL A 49 -1.42 -8.42 -1.03
N GLU A 50 -1.36 -9.48 -0.22
CA GLU A 50 -0.59 -9.46 1.03
C GLU A 50 0.90 -9.20 0.77
N GLN A 51 1.49 -9.89 -0.21
CA GLN A 51 2.88 -9.68 -0.60
C GLN A 51 3.12 -8.26 -1.14
N LEU A 52 2.17 -7.68 -1.87
CA LEU A 52 2.25 -6.29 -2.31
C LEU A 52 2.24 -5.32 -1.13
N VAL A 53 1.35 -5.53 -0.16
CA VAL A 53 1.25 -4.69 1.05
C VAL A 53 2.57 -4.71 1.83
N LEU A 54 3.16 -5.90 2.03
CA LEU A 54 4.43 -6.04 2.74
C LEU A 54 5.58 -5.33 2.01
N ARG A 55 5.68 -5.50 0.68
CA ARG A 55 6.68 -4.81 -0.15
C ARG A 55 6.49 -3.29 -0.12
N ALA A 56 5.26 -2.82 -0.23
CA ALA A 56 4.90 -1.40 -0.15
C ALA A 56 5.26 -0.78 1.21
N GLU A 57 5.03 -1.49 2.32
CA GLU A 57 5.41 -1.02 3.65
C GLU A 57 6.92 -1.00 3.83
N ARG A 58 7.62 -2.07 3.42
CA ARG A 58 9.10 -2.13 3.46
C ARG A 58 9.73 -1.01 2.65
N HIS A 59 9.26 -0.79 1.42
CA HIS A 59 9.77 0.28 0.57
C HIS A 59 9.63 1.65 1.25
N ARG A 60 8.45 1.96 1.79
CA ARG A 60 8.19 3.26 2.45
C ARG A 60 9.04 3.49 3.70
N ARG A 61 9.44 2.42 4.38
CA ARG A 61 10.20 2.50 5.63
C ARG A 61 11.71 2.55 5.39
N ASP A 62 12.21 1.64 4.55
CA ASP A 62 13.65 1.34 4.48
C ASP A 62 14.30 1.84 3.19
N GLU A 63 13.58 1.80 2.05
CA GLU A 63 14.17 2.00 0.72
C GLU A 63 13.84 3.35 0.08
N CYS A 64 12.73 3.99 0.49
CA CYS A 64 12.25 5.19 -0.17
C CYS A 64 13.20 6.36 0.03
N THR A 65 13.64 6.98 -1.06
CA THR A 65 14.50 8.16 -1.05
C THR A 65 13.77 9.44 -0.64
N ASN A 66 12.44 9.46 -0.74
CA ASN A 66 11.62 10.61 -0.39
C ASN A 66 11.43 10.69 1.15
N GLU A 67 11.95 11.77 1.75
CA GLU A 67 11.89 12.01 3.20
C GLU A 67 10.48 12.13 3.75
N ASP A 68 9.55 12.75 3.02
CA ASP A 68 8.16 12.90 3.45
C ASP A 68 7.46 11.54 3.56
N VAL A 69 7.73 10.64 2.61
CA VAL A 69 7.19 9.28 2.61
C VAL A 69 7.72 8.49 3.80
N ARG A 70 9.03 8.57 4.08
CA ARG A 70 9.66 7.92 5.24
C ARG A 70 9.13 8.48 6.56
N ARG A 71 9.00 9.81 6.67
CA ARG A 71 8.44 10.47 7.85
C ARG A 71 6.99 10.05 8.09
N ALA A 72 6.17 10.01 7.05
CA ALA A 72 4.79 9.52 7.15
C ALA A 72 4.72 8.03 7.53
N ALA A 73 5.64 7.20 7.06
CA ALA A 73 5.75 5.80 7.48
C ALA A 73 6.14 5.69 8.97
N ALA A 74 7.14 6.45 9.42
CA ALA A 74 7.56 6.48 10.82
C ALA A 74 6.44 6.96 11.77
N LEU A 75 5.68 7.99 11.38
CA LEU A 75 4.53 8.46 12.17
C LEU A 75 3.43 7.40 12.29
N ARG A 76 3.18 6.61 11.22
CA ARG A 76 2.23 5.49 11.26
C ARG A 76 2.72 4.38 12.18
N ASP A 77 3.99 4.00 12.09
CA ASP A 77 4.59 2.99 12.97
C ASP A 77 4.54 3.42 14.45
N HIS A 78 4.88 4.68 14.74
CA HIS A 78 4.75 5.25 16.09
C HIS A 78 3.31 5.17 16.59
N ARG A 79 2.32 5.53 15.75
CA ARG A 79 0.90 5.45 16.14
C ARG A 79 0.44 4.01 16.40
N ARG A 80 0.97 3.02 15.67
CA ARG A 80 0.69 1.59 15.92
C ARG A 80 1.25 1.14 17.27
N LYS A 81 2.47 1.60 17.63
CA LYS A 81 3.14 1.26 18.90
C LYS A 81 2.60 2.01 20.12
N HIS A 82 2.07 3.21 19.90
CA HIS A 82 1.49 4.06 20.93
C HIS A 82 0.00 4.30 20.65
N PRO A 83 -0.85 3.26 20.75
CA PRO A 83 -2.29 3.43 20.59
C PRO A 83 -2.79 4.41 21.65
N GLY A 84 -3.41 5.50 21.22
CA GLY A 84 -4.06 6.43 22.13
C GLY A 84 -5.08 5.68 22.97
N LYS A 85 -5.08 5.90 24.29
CA LYS A 85 -6.13 5.34 25.17
C LYS A 85 -7.48 5.76 24.60
N ARG A 86 -8.30 4.81 24.16
CA ARG A 86 -9.70 5.08 23.79
C ARG A 86 -10.35 5.71 25.03
N ARG A 87 -10.74 6.99 24.95
CA ARG A 87 -11.68 7.55 25.92
C ARG A 87 -12.98 6.74 25.75
N LYS A 88 -13.36 6.07 26.83
CA LYS A 88 -14.56 5.24 26.92
C LYS A 88 -15.79 6.13 27.01
#